data_AF-A0A3M0YBK3-F1
#
_entry.id   AF-A0A3M0YBK3-F1
#
_cell.length_a   1.000
_cell.length_b   1.000
_cell.length_c   1.000
_cell.angle_alpha   90.00
_cell.angle_beta   90.00
_cell.angle_gamma   90.00
#
_symmetry.space_group_name_H-M   'P 1'
#
loop_
_entity.id
_entity.type
_entity.pdbx_description
1 polymer ?
#
loop_
_entity_poly.entity_id
_entity_poly.type
_entity_poly.pdbx_seq_one_letter_code
_entity_poly.pdbx_strand_id
1 'polypeptide(L)'
;MEQGTEQTAANQQTAQETQAKQEENKAEDNVVFVGTKPLVNYIRGVIAQFSKWNKPEVVIKARGKFISKAVDVAEVARRSLEGKGVSIKEIKIATESFESDGKQTNISTIDIVLGK
;
A
#
# COMPACT_ATOMS: atom_id res chain seq x y z
N MET A 1 -33.70 -16.04 37.44
CA MET A 1 -33.00 -16.93 36.50
C MET A 1 -32.73 -16.13 35.24
N GLU A 2 -31.63 -15.38 35.28
CA GLU A 2 -31.13 -14.45 34.25
C GLU A 2 -30.21 -15.19 33.27
N GLN A 3 -30.73 -15.71 32.16
CA GLN A 3 -29.88 -16.19 31.06
C GLN A 3 -30.56 -15.85 29.74
N GLY A 4 -30.26 -14.68 29.18
CA GLY A 4 -30.88 -14.27 27.90
C GLY A 4 -30.23 -13.10 27.16
N THR A 5 -29.26 -12.38 27.75
CA THR A 5 -28.74 -11.14 27.16
C THR A 5 -27.30 -11.21 26.63
N GLU A 6 -26.56 -12.30 26.82
CA GLU A 6 -25.13 -12.33 26.45
C GLU A 6 -24.84 -12.80 25.02
N GLN A 7 -25.84 -13.31 24.29
CA GLN A 7 -25.58 -13.92 22.96
C GLN A 7 -25.65 -12.94 21.78
N THR A 8 -26.01 -11.68 22.00
CA THR A 8 -26.15 -10.68 20.92
C THR A 8 -24.87 -9.89 20.62
N ALA A 9 -23.91 -9.84 21.56
CA ALA A 9 -22.66 -9.08 21.40
C ALA A 9 -21.56 -9.85 20.62
N ALA A 10 -21.55 -11.18 20.70
CA ALA A 10 -20.51 -12.02 20.09
C ALA A 10 -20.60 -12.11 18.55
N ASN A 11 -21.78 -11.86 17.95
CA ASN A 11 -22.00 -11.99 16.51
C ASN A 11 -21.69 -10.69 15.73
N GLN A 12 -21.38 -9.58 16.42
CA GLN A 12 -21.02 -8.31 15.77
C GLN A 12 -19.50 -8.14 15.60
N GLN A 13 -18.69 -8.78 16.45
CA GLN A 13 -17.22 -8.71 16.37
C GLN A 13 -16.66 -9.52 15.19
N THR A 14 -17.21 -10.71 14.90
CA THR A 14 -16.72 -11.59 13.82
C THR A 14 -16.98 -11.01 12.41
N ALA A 15 -17.98 -10.16 12.24
CA ALA A 15 -18.29 -9.51 10.95
C ALA A 15 -17.33 -8.37 10.61
N GLN A 16 -16.82 -7.65 11.61
CA GLN A 16 -15.87 -6.55 11.43
C GLN A 16 -14.45 -7.06 11.17
N GLU A 17 -14.03 -8.14 11.84
CA GLU A 17 -12.72 -8.78 11.61
C GLU A 17 -12.62 -9.44 10.23
N THR A 18 -13.74 -9.97 9.71
CA THR A 18 -13.78 -10.59 8.37
C THR A 18 -13.70 -9.56 7.25
N GLN A 19 -14.25 -8.35 7.44
CA GLN A 19 -14.19 -7.27 6.45
C GLN A 19 -12.79 -6.63 6.40
N ALA A 20 -12.17 -6.36 7.56
CA ALA A 20 -10.81 -5.82 7.61
C ALA A 20 -9.76 -6.77 6.97
N LYS A 21 -9.91 -8.08 7.18
CA LYS A 21 -8.98 -9.09 6.64
C LYS A 21 -9.17 -9.38 5.15
N GLN A 22 -10.37 -9.12 4.61
CA GLN A 22 -10.66 -9.19 3.18
C GLN A 22 -10.20 -7.93 2.41
N GLU A 23 -10.23 -6.76 3.05
CA GLU A 23 -9.61 -5.54 2.51
C GLU A 23 -8.08 -5.63 2.50
N GLU A 24 -7.45 -6.16 3.55
CA GLU A 24 -6.00 -6.41 3.60
C GLU A 24 -5.52 -7.34 2.47
N ASN A 25 -6.24 -8.44 2.18
CA ASN A 25 -5.84 -9.38 1.11
C ASN A 25 -6.02 -8.81 -0.30
N LYS A 26 -6.99 -7.91 -0.53
CA LYS A 26 -7.10 -7.19 -1.82
C LYS A 26 -6.04 -6.09 -1.95
N ALA A 27 -5.66 -5.47 -0.84
CA ALA A 27 -4.67 -4.39 -0.81
C ALA A 27 -3.25 -4.88 -1.11
N GLU A 28 -2.86 -6.09 -0.73
CA GLU A 28 -1.51 -6.58 -1.05
C GLU A 28 -1.28 -6.78 -2.56
N ASP A 29 -2.34 -7.11 -3.31
CA ASP A 29 -2.23 -7.52 -4.71
C ASP A 29 -1.98 -6.33 -5.67
N ASN A 30 -2.08 -5.09 -5.19
CA ASN A 30 -1.76 -3.88 -5.96
C ASN A 30 -0.69 -2.98 -5.31
N VAL A 31 0.03 -3.47 -4.30
CA VAL A 31 1.09 -2.72 -3.62
C VAL A 31 2.48 -3.07 -4.16
N VAL A 32 3.32 -2.06 -4.33
CA VAL A 32 4.74 -2.18 -4.71
C VAL A 32 5.61 -1.58 -3.62
N PHE A 33 6.29 -2.43 -2.86
CA PHE A 33 7.26 -2.00 -1.84
C PHE A 33 8.64 -1.71 -2.46
N VAL A 34 9.11 -0.48 -2.34
CA VAL A 34 10.39 -0.01 -2.88
C VAL A 34 11.49 -0.13 -1.84
N GLY A 35 12.56 -0.84 -2.20
CA GLY A 35 13.74 -1.05 -1.36
C GLY A 35 15.05 -1.14 -2.16
N THR A 36 15.88 -2.12 -1.84
CA THR A 36 17.26 -2.25 -2.35
C THR A 36 17.36 -2.72 -3.81
N LYS A 37 16.33 -3.37 -4.37
CA LYS A 37 16.36 -3.84 -5.77
C LYS A 37 16.61 -2.68 -6.76
N PRO A 38 17.13 -2.97 -7.98
CA PRO A 38 17.30 -1.98 -9.03
C PRO A 38 15.99 -1.26 -9.37
N LEU A 39 16.08 0.05 -9.67
CA LEU A 39 14.93 0.93 -9.94
C LEU A 39 13.95 0.33 -10.98
N VAL A 40 14.51 -0.20 -12.08
CA VAL A 40 13.74 -0.70 -13.22
C VAL A 40 12.84 -1.88 -12.86
N ASN A 41 13.18 -2.65 -11.82
CA ASN A 41 12.35 -3.78 -11.38
C ASN A 41 11.01 -3.29 -10.81
N TYR A 42 11.01 -2.20 -10.06
CA TYR A 42 9.78 -1.61 -9.52
C TYR A 42 8.94 -0.98 -10.63
N ILE A 43 9.56 -0.25 -11.56
CA ILE A 43 8.87 0.34 -12.71
C ILE A 43 8.14 -0.74 -13.52
N ARG A 44 8.82 -1.85 -13.83
CA ARG A 44 8.21 -2.99 -14.53
C ARG A 44 7.05 -3.59 -13.75
N GLY A 45 7.18 -3.70 -12.43
CA GLY A 45 6.10 -4.15 -11.54
C GLY A 45 4.85 -3.28 -11.68
N VAL A 46 5.01 -1.96 -11.56
CA VAL A 46 3.90 -1.00 -11.70
C VAL A 46 3.25 -1.08 -13.10
N ILE A 47 4.06 -1.11 -14.17
CA ILE A 47 3.54 -1.21 -15.54
C ILE A 47 2.76 -2.52 -15.74
N ALA A 48 3.24 -3.64 -15.20
CA ALA A 48 2.59 -4.93 -15.28
C ALA A 48 1.24 -4.95 -14.54
N GLN A 49 1.14 -4.30 -13.38
CA GLN A 49 -0.12 -4.12 -12.64
C GLN A 49 -1.20 -3.45 -13.48
N PHE A 50 -0.87 -2.36 -14.17
CA PHE A 50 -1.85 -1.69 -15.04
C PHE A 50 -2.10 -2.40 -16.38
N SER A 51 -1.06 -2.98 -16.98
CA SER A 51 -1.11 -3.47 -18.37
C SER A 51 -1.45 -4.96 -18.49
N LYS A 52 -0.94 -5.80 -17.58
CA LYS A 52 -1.14 -7.25 -17.59
C LYS A 52 -2.25 -7.68 -16.64
N TRP A 53 -2.27 -7.11 -15.43
CA TRP A 53 -3.24 -7.47 -14.40
C TRP A 53 -4.46 -6.53 -14.34
N ASN A 54 -4.50 -5.52 -15.22
CA ASN A 54 -5.57 -4.54 -15.37
C ASN A 54 -6.08 -3.95 -14.04
N LYS A 55 -5.16 -3.73 -13.09
CA LYS A 55 -5.50 -3.12 -11.80
C LYS A 55 -5.98 -1.68 -12.04
N PRO A 56 -7.06 -1.24 -11.36
CA PRO A 56 -7.53 0.14 -11.45
C PRO A 56 -6.57 1.12 -10.75
N GLU A 57 -5.85 0.62 -9.74
CA GLU A 57 -4.98 1.40 -8.87
C GLU A 57 -3.75 0.58 -8.46
N VAL A 58 -2.61 1.25 -8.27
CA VAL A 58 -1.37 0.69 -7.75
C VAL A 58 -0.79 1.62 -6.70
N VAL A 59 -0.40 1.07 -5.55
CA VAL A 59 0.17 1.83 -4.45
C VAL A 59 1.67 1.56 -4.34
N ILE A 60 2.48 2.59 -4.49
CA ILE A 60 3.94 2.51 -4.35
C ILE A 60 4.29 2.94 -2.93
N LYS A 61 4.85 2.04 -2.12
CA LYS A 61 5.20 2.28 -0.72
C LYS A 61 6.70 2.27 -0.51
N ALA A 62 7.23 3.20 0.27
CA ALA A 62 8.64 3.23 0.64
C ALA A 62 8.89 3.90 2.00
N ARG A 63 10.08 3.66 2.55
CA ARG A 63 10.50 4.25 3.82
C ARG A 63 11.97 4.67 3.81
N GLY A 64 12.28 5.69 4.60
CA GLY A 64 13.62 6.25 4.77
C GLY A 64 14.28 6.63 3.44
N LYS A 65 15.52 6.18 3.23
CA LYS A 65 16.32 6.52 2.04
C LYS A 65 15.73 6.07 0.70
N PHE A 66 14.71 5.21 0.70
CA PHE A 66 14.07 4.73 -0.54
C PHE A 66 12.93 5.63 -1.02
N ILE A 67 12.56 6.67 -0.27
CA ILE A 67 11.50 7.62 -0.65
C ILE A 67 11.80 8.26 -2.01
N SER A 68 13.00 8.79 -2.23
CA SER A 68 13.38 9.37 -3.52
C SER A 68 13.25 8.36 -4.66
N LYS A 69 13.66 7.11 -4.42
CA LYS A 69 13.51 6.01 -5.39
C LYS A 69 12.04 5.74 -5.72
N ALA A 70 11.14 5.81 -4.74
CA ALA A 70 9.71 5.61 -4.97
C ALA A 70 9.08 6.72 -5.82
N VAL A 71 9.51 7.97 -5.61
CA VAL A 71 9.12 9.10 -6.45
C VAL A 71 9.58 8.89 -7.89
N ASP A 72 10.84 8.47 -8.10
CA ASP A 72 11.36 8.15 -9.43
C ASP A 72 10.55 7.03 -10.10
N VAL A 73 10.19 5.97 -9.35
CA VAL A 73 9.35 4.88 -9.87
C VAL A 73 7.99 5.41 -10.32
N ALA A 74 7.33 6.23 -9.50
CA ALA A 74 6.01 6.79 -9.81
C ALA A 74 6.04 7.65 -11.08
N GLU A 75 7.01 8.57 -11.19
CA GLU A 75 7.13 9.48 -12.33
C GLU A 75 7.52 8.74 -13.62
N VAL A 76 8.45 7.79 -13.56
CA VAL A 76 8.85 7.02 -14.75
C VAL A 76 7.73 6.06 -15.19
N ALA A 77 7.06 5.40 -14.24
CA ALA A 77 5.95 4.51 -14.55
C ALA A 77 4.76 5.27 -15.15
N ARG A 78 4.39 6.44 -14.60
CA ARG A 78 3.33 7.29 -15.16
C ARG A 78 3.64 7.70 -16.60
N ARG A 79 4.86 8.17 -16.88
CA ARG A 79 5.31 8.52 -18.24
C ARG A 79 5.25 7.33 -19.19
N SER A 80 5.65 6.15 -18.73
CA SER A 80 5.59 4.92 -19.52
C SER A 80 4.16 4.44 -19.81
N LEU A 81 3.18 4.96 -19.07
CA LEU A 81 1.74 4.66 -19.18
C LEU A 81 0.96 5.84 -19.78
N GLU A 82 1.65 6.82 -20.39
CA GLU A 82 0.99 7.91 -21.13
C GLU A 82 -0.01 7.37 -22.15
N GLY A 83 -1.18 8.02 -22.23
CA GLY A 83 -2.31 7.56 -23.05
C GLY A 83 -3.17 6.46 -22.42
N LYS A 84 -2.80 5.89 -21.26
CA LYS A 84 -3.62 4.89 -20.53
C LYS A 84 -4.47 5.47 -19.39
N GLY A 85 -4.54 6.79 -19.26
CA GLY A 85 -5.32 7.48 -18.20
C GLY A 85 -4.70 7.42 -16.80
N VAL A 86 -3.50 6.84 -16.65
CA VAL A 86 -2.89 6.68 -15.32
C VAL A 86 -2.36 8.02 -14.79
N SER A 87 -2.80 8.40 -13.60
CA SER A 87 -2.48 9.65 -12.92
C SER A 87 -2.18 9.43 -11.44
N ILE A 88 -1.52 10.39 -10.80
CA ILE A 88 -1.34 10.38 -9.33
C ILE A 88 -2.68 10.78 -8.71
N LYS A 89 -3.23 9.90 -7.87
CA LYS A 89 -4.49 10.16 -7.14
C LYS A 89 -4.21 10.75 -5.76
N GLU A 90 -3.22 10.21 -5.06
CA GLU A 90 -2.95 10.55 -3.67
C GLU A 90 -1.48 10.32 -3.34
N ILE A 91 -0.93 11.16 -2.45
CA ILE A 91 0.38 10.97 -1.84
C ILE A 91 0.20 11.12 -0.34
N LYS A 92 0.56 10.07 0.42
CA LYS A 92 0.58 10.11 1.89
C LYS A 92 2.02 10.06 2.37
N ILE A 93 2.32 10.86 3.37
CA ILE A 93 3.57 10.79 4.11
C ILE A 93 3.24 10.57 5.57
N ALA A 94 4.05 9.75 6.23
CA ALA A 94 3.91 9.50 7.66
C ALA A 94 5.27 9.24 8.30
N THR A 95 5.26 8.94 9.58
CA THR A 95 6.44 8.52 10.35
C THR A 95 6.09 7.23 11.07
N GLU A 96 6.91 6.21 10.90
CA GLU A 96 6.83 4.97 11.66
C GLU A 96 7.94 4.97 12.72
N SER A 97 7.59 4.71 13.97
CA SER A 97 8.57 4.49 15.04
C SER A 97 8.92 3.00 15.09
N PHE A 98 10.22 2.70 15.04
CA PHE A 98 10.76 1.36 15.24
C PHE A 98 11.70 1.36 16.44
N GLU A 99 11.61 0.34 17.28
CA GLU A 99 12.60 0.12 18.32
C GLU A 99 13.74 -0.74 17.76
N SER A 100 14.97 -0.25 17.86
CA SER A 100 16.17 -1.00 17.50
C SER A 100 17.23 -0.74 18.57
N ASP A 101 17.79 -1.80 19.13
CA ASP A 101 18.86 -1.72 20.14
C ASP A 101 18.49 -0.84 21.36
N GLY A 102 17.25 -0.98 21.84
CA GLY A 102 16.71 -0.21 22.98
C GLY A 102 16.52 1.28 22.71
N LYS A 103 16.68 1.73 21.46
CA LYS A 103 16.42 3.11 21.02
C LYS A 103 15.26 3.17 20.06
N GLN A 104 14.31 4.06 20.36
CA GLN A 104 13.22 4.39 19.44
C GLN A 104 13.77 5.25 18.30
N THR A 105 13.65 4.76 17.08
CA THR A 105 14.05 5.46 15.85
C THR A 105 12.82 5.73 15.00
N ASN A 106 12.68 6.97 14.55
CA ASN A 106 11.61 7.38 13.66
C ASN A 106 12.07 7.29 12.21
N ILE A 107 11.24 6.71 11.36
CA ILE A 107 11.51 6.54 9.92
C ILE A 107 10.35 7.15 9.14
N SER A 108 10.66 8.08 8.25
CA SER A 108 9.68 8.64 7.32
C SER A 108 9.18 7.58 6.34
N THR A 109 7.89 7.62 6.01
CA THR A 109 7.26 6.75 5.01
C THR A 109 6.56 7.58 3.93
N ILE A 110 6.40 6.99 2.75
CA ILE A 110 5.63 7.54 1.64
C ILE A 110 4.80 6.45 0.99
N ASP A 111 3.54 6.79 0.69
CA ASP A 111 2.65 6.01 -0.16
C ASP A 111 2.24 6.89 -1.34
N ILE A 112 2.43 6.42 -2.56
CA ILE A 112 2.02 7.11 -3.79
C ILE A 112 0.99 6.23 -4.49
N VAL A 113 -0.22 6.75 -4.64
CA VAL A 113 -1.33 6.06 -5.29
C VAL A 113 -1.41 6.51 -6.74
N LEU A 114 -1.21 5.56 -7.67
CA LEU A 114 -1.46 5.74 -9.10
C LEU A 114 -2.79 5.08 -9.45
N GLY A 115 -3.64 5.76 -10.22
CA GLY A 115 -4.93 5.22 -10.67
C GLY A 115 -5.30 5.65 -12.09
N LYS A 116 -6.11 4.85 -12.77
CA LYS A 116 -6.70 5.19 -14.08
C LYS A 116 -7.74 6.31 -13.99
#